data_AF-A0A3S4XRH6-F1
#
_entry.id   AF-A0A3S4XRH6-F1
#
_cell.length_a   1.000
_cell.length_b   1.000
_cell.length_c   1.000
_cell.angle_alpha   90.00
_cell.angle_beta   90.00
_cell.angle_gamma   90.00
#
_symmetry.space_group_name_H-M   'P 1'
#
loop_
_entity.id
_entity.type
_entity.pdbx_description
1 polymer ?
#
loop_
_entity_poly.entity_id
_entity_poly.type
_entity_poly.pdbx_seq_one_letter_code
_entity_poly.pdbx_strand_id
1 'polypeptide(L)' 'MVSINARYLNVKDQSAIPELNIYQCGTYTEHSLDEAHEIAKNVIARGVGVNKTMIFLLTNRC' A
#
# COMPACT_ATOMS: atom_id res chain seq x y z
N MET A 1 -16.11 -7.98 4.85
CA MET A 1 -14.66 -7.86 5.05
C MET A 1 -14.00 -8.05 3.69
N VAL A 2 -13.24 -7.06 3.20
CA VAL A 2 -12.54 -7.22 1.92
C VAL A 2 -11.29 -8.06 2.20
N SER A 3 -11.10 -9.14 1.45
CA SER A 3 -9.95 -10.02 1.62
C SER A 3 -8.75 -9.45 0.86
N ILE A 4 -7.66 -9.17 1.57
CA ILE A 4 -6.42 -8.65 1.00
C ILE A 4 -5.48 -9.84 0.79
N ASN A 5 -4.99 -10.04 -0.43
CA ASN A 5 -4.02 -11.08 -0.72
C ASN A 5 -2.61 -10.61 -0.32
N ALA A 6 -1.93 -11.37 0.54
CA ALA A 6 -0.65 -11.02 1.15
C ALA A 6 0.58 -11.23 0.22
N ARG A 7 0.41 -11.11 -1.11
CA ARG A 7 1.45 -11.43 -2.10
C ARG A 7 2.73 -10.59 -1.91
N TYR A 8 2.56 -9.36 -1.43
CA TYR A 8 3.65 -8.42 -1.18
C TYR A 8 4.57 -8.84 -0.03
N LEU A 9 4.10 -9.65 0.92
CA LEU A 9 4.94 -10.14 2.04
C LEU A 9 5.95 -11.21 1.63
N ASN A 10 5.83 -11.74 0.41
CA ASN A 10 6.71 -12.79 -0.09
C ASN A 10 7.85 -12.26 -0.98
N VAL A 11 7.90 -10.94 -1.21
CA VAL A 11 9.01 -10.31 -1.93
C VAL A 11 10.19 -10.23 -0.96
N LYS A 12 11.30 -10.90 -1.26
CA LYS A 12 12.44 -10.98 -0.33
C LYS A 12 13.54 -9.95 -0.59
N ASP A 13 13.57 -9.41 -1.80
CA ASP A 13 14.68 -8.58 -2.26
C ASP A 13 14.15 -7.44 -3.13
N GLN A 14 14.78 -6.27 -3.03
CA GLN A 14 14.43 -5.09 -3.83
C GLN A 14 14.59 -5.33 -5.32
N SER A 15 15.55 -6.17 -5.74
CA SER A 15 15.73 -6.55 -7.14
C SER A 15 14.57 -7.35 -7.73
N ALA A 16 13.72 -7.94 -6.89
CA ALA A 16 12.50 -8.62 -7.33
C ALA A 16 11.35 -7.63 -7.64
N ILE A 17 11.52 -6.34 -7.35
CA ILE A 17 10.54 -5.30 -7.66
C ILE A 17 10.64 -4.96 -9.16
N PRO A 18 9.55 -5.11 -9.92
CA PRO A 18 9.55 -4.75 -11.33
C PRO A 18 9.85 -3.26 -11.48
N GLU A 19 10.63 -2.92 -12.52
CA GLU A 19 10.95 -1.54 -12.90
C GLU A 19 11.80 -0.76 -11.87
N LEU A 20 12.32 -1.43 -10.82
CA LEU A 20 13.27 -0.83 -9.88
C LEU A 20 14.69 -0.74 -10.48
N ASN A 21 14.84 0.10 -11.50
CA ASN A 21 16.13 0.37 -12.14
C ASN A 21 16.20 1.81 -12.65
N ILE A 22 17.42 2.26 -12.96
CA ILE A 22 17.71 3.64 -13.39
C ILE A 22 17.02 4.07 -14.69
N TYR A 23 16.55 3.11 -15.50
CA TYR A 23 15.94 3.37 -16.79
C TYR A 23 14.42 3.50 -16.70
N GLN A 24 13.80 2.94 -15.65
CA GLN A 24 12.35 2.82 -15.53
C GLN A 24 11.78 3.45 -14.25
N CYS A 25 12.61 3.80 -13.27
CA CYS A 25 12.21 4.58 -12.11
C CYS A 25 12.98 5.89 -12.05
N GLY A 26 12.26 7.02 -12.06
CA GLY A 26 12.86 8.36 -11.96
C GLY A 26 13.59 8.62 -10.64
N THR A 27 13.23 7.88 -9.58
CA THR A 27 13.81 8.02 -8.23
C THR A 27 14.13 6.67 -7.61
N TYR A 28 14.90 5.83 -8.32
CA TYR A 28 15.17 4.44 -7.94
C TYR A 28 15.87 4.24 -6.57
N THR A 29 16.43 5.29 -5.98
CA THR A 29 17.13 5.24 -4.67
C THR A 29 16.20 5.37 -3.46
N GLU A 30 15.02 5.96 -3.63
CA GLU A 30 14.10 6.29 -2.53
C GLU A 30 13.08 5.17 -2.28
N HIS A 31 13.52 3.92 -2.37
CA HIS A 31 12.69 2.74 -2.13
C HIS A 31 13.10 2.05 -0.82
N SER A 32 12.10 1.60 -0.04
CA SER A 32 12.28 0.80 1.17
C SER A 32 11.37 -0.43 1.13
N LEU A 33 11.97 -1.61 1.04
CA LEU A 33 11.22 -2.88 1.07
C LEU A 33 10.62 -3.13 2.46
N ASP A 34 11.38 -2.80 3.51
CA ASP A 34 10.98 -3.04 4.89
C ASP A 34 9.77 -2.19 5.28
N GLU A 35 9.77 -0.92 4.88
CA GLU A 35 8.63 -0.04 5.08
C GLU A 35 7.39 -0.54 4.32
N ALA A 36 7.57 -0.99 3.08
CA ALA A 36 6.48 -1.56 2.29
C ALA A 36 5.88 -2.81 2.95
N HIS A 37 6.71 -3.69 3.51
CA HIS A 37 6.25 -4.85 4.26
C HIS A 37 5.54 -4.49 5.55
N GLU A 38 6.02 -3.49 6.28
CA GLU A 38 5.41 -3.03 7.52
C GLU A 38 4.01 -2.45 7.26
N ILE A 39 3.89 -1.58 6.24
CA ILE A 39 2.60 -1.02 5.82
C ILE A 39 1.65 -2.14 5.40
N ALA A 40 2.11 -3.11 4.61
CA ALA A 40 1.29 -4.23 4.18
C ALA A 40 0.77 -5.07 5.37
N LYS A 41 1.64 -5.38 6.34
CA LYS A 41 1.25 -6.08 7.58
C LYS A 41 0.23 -5.28 8.37
N ASN A 42 0.46 -3.97 8.53
CA ASN A 42 -0.42 -3.07 9.27
C ASN A 42 -1.82 -2.98 8.64
N VAL A 43 -1.90 -2.90 7.30
CA VAL A 43 -3.19 -2.85 6.59
C VAL A 43 -3.93 -4.19 6.69
N ILE A 44 -3.23 -5.32 6.56
CA ILE A 44 -3.83 -6.65 6.73
C ILE A 44 -4.35 -6.82 8.16
N ALA A 45 -3.58 -6.41 9.17
CA ALA A 45 -3.97 -6.50 10.58
C ALA A 45 -5.16 -5.61 10.92
N ARG A 46 -5.24 -4.39 10.35
CA ARG A 46 -6.37 -3.47 10.54
C ARG A 46 -7.63 -3.90 9.77
N GLY A 47 -7.46 -4.63 8.66
CA GLY A 47 -8.53 -5.01 7.75
C GLY A 47 -8.99 -3.84 6.86
N VAL A 48 -9.61 -4.17 5.72
CA VAL A 48 -10.15 -3.17 4.78
C VAL A 48 -11.68 -3.17 4.82
N GLY A 49 -12.22 -1.99 5.16
CA GLY A 49 -13.64 -1.68 5.12
C GLY A 49 -14.03 -0.92 3.86
N VAL A 50 -15.32 -0.96 3.51
CA VAL A 50 -15.87 -0.11 2.44
C VAL A 50 -16.32 1.20 3.07
N ASN A 51 -15.69 2.30 2.68
CA ASN A 51 -16.13 3.63 3.08
C ASN A 51 -17.45 3.96 2.35
N LYS A 52 -18.48 4.35 3.10
CA LYS A 52 -19.73 4.84 2.53
C LYS A 52 -19.72 6.37 2.57
N THR A 53 -19.64 7.01 1.41
CA THR A 53 -19.64 8.49 1.27
C THR A 53 -20.79 9.16 2.01
N MET A 54 -21.96 8.51 2.12
CA MET A 54 -23.13 9.03 2.85
C MET A 54 -22.87 9.23 4.35
N ILE A 55 -21.96 8.46 4.97
CA ILE A 55 -21.55 8.63 6.38
C ILE A 55 -20.58 9.81 6.54
N PHE A 56 -19.86 10.17 5.47
CA PHE A 56 -18.82 11.20 5.47
C PHE A 56 -19.23 12.49 4.76
N LEU A 57 -20.54 12.74 4.64
CA LEU A 57 -21.01 14.03 4.14
C LEU A 57 -20.58 15.13 5.11
N LEU A 58 -19.57 15.89 4.72
CA LEU A 58 -19.20 17.14 5.37
C LEU A 58 -20.26 18.19 5.02
N THR A 59 -21.46 18.05 5.58
CA THR A 59 -22.49 19.08 5.46
C THR A 59 -22.03 20.28 6.30
N ASN A 60 -21.25 21.16 5.69
CA ASN A 60 -21.21 22.57 6.04
C ASN A 60 -22.57 23.15 5.65
N ARG A 61 -23.58 22.92 6.49
CA ARG A 61 -24.81 23.69 6.48
C ARG A 61 -24.46 25.04 7.10
N CYS A 62 -24.18 26.02 6.26
CA CYS A 62 -24.42 27.42 6.60
C CYS A 62 -25.92 27.64 6.82
#